data_AF-A0AAP0RE34-F1
#
_entry.id   AF-A0AAP0RE34-F1
#
_cell.length_a   1.000
_cell.length_b   1.000
_cell.length_c   1.000
_cell.angle_alpha   90.00
_cell.angle_beta   90.00
_cell.angle_gamma   90.00
#
_symmetry.space_group_name_H-M   'P 1'
#
loop_
_entity.id
_entity.type
_entity.pdbx_description
1 polymer ?
#
loop_
_entity_poly.entity_id
_entity_poly.type
_entity_poly.pdbx_seq_one_letter_code
_entity_poly.pdbx_strand_id
1 'polypeptide(L)'
;MVSRSYSNLLELASGETPSFGRMGRRIPRIMTVAGIMSDFDDEQESGVSKGLVAKRLLSTMQERGLSPDFVLCIGDDRSDEDMFEVITSSLEGPSIAPRAEVFACTVGKKPSKAKYYLDDTVEIVRLMQGLASVSEQTVPV
;
A
#
# COMPACT_ATOMS: atom_id res chain seq x y z
N MET A 1 23.21 -1.62 0.61
CA MET A 1 22.93 -0.53 1.58
C MET A 1 21.59 -0.88 2.22
N VAL A 2 21.54 -1.19 3.51
CA VAL A 2 20.31 -1.66 4.18
C VAL A 2 19.40 -0.45 4.39
N SER A 3 18.31 -0.36 3.63
CA SER A 3 17.24 0.59 3.92
C SER A 3 16.68 0.24 5.29
N ARG A 4 16.73 1.16 6.25
CA ARG A 4 16.02 1.04 7.52
C ARG A 4 14.69 1.75 7.32
N SER A 5 13.58 1.19 7.77
CA SER A 5 12.32 1.95 7.81
C SER A 5 12.52 3.11 8.81
N TYR A 6 12.51 4.37 8.33
CA TYR A 6 13.04 5.51 9.10
C TYR A 6 11.98 6.27 9.92
N SER A 7 10.68 6.01 9.73
CA SER A 7 9.61 6.80 10.37
C SER A 7 8.39 5.95 10.70
N ASN A 8 7.75 6.19 11.85
CA ASN A 8 6.48 5.57 12.20
C ASN A 8 5.39 6.19 11.30
N LEU A 9 4.56 5.36 10.67
CA LEU A 9 3.53 5.86 9.76
C LEU A 9 2.44 6.68 10.48
N LEU A 10 2.08 6.31 11.72
CA LEU A 10 1.12 7.07 12.52
C LEU A 10 1.65 8.44 12.90
N GLU A 11 2.97 8.60 13.10
CA GLU A 11 3.56 9.93 13.36
C GLU A 11 3.33 10.87 12.17
N LEU A 12 3.52 10.38 10.93
CA LEU A 12 3.19 11.12 9.71
C LEU A 12 1.70 11.43 9.56
N ALA A 13 0.83 10.56 10.10
CA ALA A 13 -0.61 10.78 10.11
C ALA A 13 -1.05 11.77 11.21
N SER A 14 -0.21 12.02 12.23
CA SER A 14 -0.59 12.73 13.46
C SER A 14 -0.20 14.21 13.55
N GLY A 15 0.72 14.73 12.73
CA GLY A 15 1.10 16.16 12.82
C GLY A 15 2.07 16.67 11.75
N GLU A 16 1.71 17.81 11.15
CA GLU A 16 2.48 18.66 10.22
C GLU A 16 2.91 18.03 8.88
N THR A 17 1.99 18.11 7.92
CA THR A 17 2.07 17.78 6.48
C THR A 17 3.47 17.47 5.89
N PRO A 18 3.57 16.33 5.20
CA PRO A 18 3.77 16.34 3.76
C PRO A 18 2.44 15.99 3.11
N SER A 19 1.72 17.01 2.63
CA SER A 19 0.61 16.94 1.67
C SER A 19 -0.46 15.85 1.77
N PHE A 20 -0.76 15.24 2.93
CA PHE A 20 -2.03 14.49 3.09
C PHE A 20 -3.25 15.40 2.82
N GLY A 21 -3.06 16.73 2.97
CA GLY A 21 -4.00 17.78 2.57
C GLY A 21 -4.22 17.96 1.06
N ARG A 22 -3.59 17.14 0.20
CA ARG A 22 -3.93 17.05 -1.23
C ARG A 22 -4.83 15.88 -1.59
N MET A 23 -5.23 15.05 -0.62
CA MET A 23 -6.32 14.09 -0.83
C MET A 23 -7.69 14.79 -0.83
N GLY A 24 -7.79 15.94 -1.50
CA GLY A 24 -9.04 16.68 -1.75
C GLY A 24 -9.94 15.99 -2.80
N ARG A 25 -9.75 14.70 -3.04
CA ARG A 25 -10.55 13.89 -3.94
C ARG A 25 -10.79 12.56 -3.25
N ARG A 26 -12.06 12.14 -3.22
CA ARG A 26 -12.55 10.84 -2.75
C ARG A 26 -11.47 9.79 -2.91
N ILE A 27 -10.94 9.26 -1.80
CA ILE A 27 -10.04 8.11 -1.81
C ILE A 27 -10.76 7.04 -2.65
N PRO A 28 -10.19 6.58 -3.78
CA PRO A 28 -10.77 5.47 -4.52
C PRO A 28 -10.90 4.30 -3.54
N ARG A 29 -12.12 3.86 -3.27
CA ARG A 29 -12.38 2.71 -2.39
C ARG A 29 -11.93 1.43 -3.10
N ILE A 30 -10.63 1.24 -3.27
CA ILE A 30 -10.05 -0.07 -3.60
C ILE A 30 -9.70 -0.72 -2.26
N MET A 31 -10.72 -1.32 -1.66
CA MET A 31 -10.56 -2.32 -0.63
C MET A 31 -10.40 -3.64 -1.40
N THR A 32 -9.24 -4.29 -1.35
CA THR A 32 -9.13 -5.65 -1.91
C THR A 32 -9.86 -6.62 -0.98
N VAL A 33 -11.18 -6.67 -1.14
CA VAL A 33 -12.06 -7.73 -0.64
C VAL A 33 -11.80 -8.98 -1.51
N ALA A 34 -11.79 -10.16 -0.88
CA ALA A 34 -11.76 -11.44 -1.59
C ALA A 34 -12.89 -11.48 -2.63
N GLY A 35 -12.55 -11.36 -3.92
CA GLY A 35 -13.52 -11.20 -5.00
C GLY A 35 -12.96 -10.60 -6.29
N ILE A 36 -11.81 -9.91 -6.24
CA ILE A 36 -10.96 -9.66 -7.44
C ILE A 36 -10.00 -10.84 -7.66
N MET A 37 -9.93 -11.78 -6.72
CA MET A 37 -9.05 -12.95 -6.74
C MET A 37 -9.68 -14.22 -7.35
N SER A 38 -10.87 -14.15 -7.95
CA SER A 38 -11.56 -15.34 -8.46
C SER A 38 -10.87 -16.02 -9.65
N ASP A 39 -9.93 -15.35 -10.33
CA ASP A 39 -9.15 -15.92 -11.44
C ASP A 39 -7.77 -16.48 -10.99
N PHE A 40 -7.50 -16.57 -9.68
CA PHE A 40 -6.20 -16.98 -9.15
C PHE A 40 -6.07 -18.49 -8.88
N ASP A 41 -7.12 -19.28 -9.15
CA ASP A 41 -7.13 -20.72 -8.85
C ASP A 41 -6.54 -21.63 -9.93
N ASP A 42 -6.20 -21.12 -11.13
CA ASP A 42 -5.79 -21.98 -12.26
C ASP A 42 -4.27 -22.16 -12.47
N GLU A 43 -3.40 -21.57 -11.65
CA GLU A 43 -1.94 -21.76 -11.76
C GLU A 43 -1.28 -21.97 -10.39
N GLN A 44 -1.69 -23.00 -9.64
CA GLN A 44 -0.90 -23.54 -8.54
C GLN A 44 0.23 -24.42 -9.08
N GLU A 45 1.23 -23.79 -9.70
CA GLU A 45 2.54 -24.39 -9.93
C GLU A 45 3.60 -23.58 -9.15
N SER A 46 4.24 -24.27 -8.19
CA SER A 46 5.40 -23.86 -7.38
C SER A 46 6.01 -22.47 -7.66
N GLY A 47 5.77 -21.48 -6.80
CA GLY A 47 6.55 -20.22 -6.83
C GLY A 47 5.81 -18.90 -6.59
N VAL A 48 4.59 -18.92 -6.06
CA VAL A 48 3.83 -17.69 -5.81
C VAL A 48 4.44 -16.91 -4.63
N SER A 49 5.08 -15.77 -4.92
CA SER A 49 5.51 -14.79 -3.90
C SER A 49 4.50 -13.65 -3.76
N LYS A 50 4.43 -13.02 -2.58
CA LYS A 50 3.58 -11.82 -2.36
C LYS A 50 3.93 -10.70 -3.33
N GLY A 51 5.21 -10.57 -3.72
CA GLY A 51 5.66 -9.65 -4.76
C GLY A 51 5.07 -9.96 -6.14
N LEU A 52 5.01 -11.23 -6.53
CA LEU A 52 4.38 -11.63 -7.80
C LEU A 52 2.89 -11.30 -7.80
N VAL A 53 2.19 -11.54 -6.69
CA VAL A 53 0.77 -11.17 -6.52
C VAL A 53 0.58 -9.66 -6.65
N ALA A 54 1.41 -8.85 -5.99
CA ALA A 54 1.35 -7.39 -6.09
C ALA A 54 1.60 -6.89 -7.52
N LYS A 55 2.59 -7.46 -8.22
CA LYS A 55 2.87 -7.13 -9.62
C LYS A 55 1.68 -7.44 -10.52
N ARG A 56 1.10 -8.64 -10.38
CA ARG A 56 -0.09 -9.06 -11.13
C ARG A 56 -1.27 -8.13 -10.86
N LEU A 57 -1.53 -7.76 -9.61
CA LEU A 57 -2.59 -6.80 -9.26
C LEU A 57 -2.43 -5.47 -9.99
N LEU A 58 -1.23 -4.88 -9.96
CA LEU A 58 -0.95 -3.62 -10.64
C LEU A 58 -1.08 -3.73 -12.17
N SER A 59 -0.61 -4.84 -12.76
CA SER A 59 -0.79 -5.12 -14.19
C SER A 59 -2.27 -5.24 -14.57
N THR A 60 -3.07 -5.99 -13.80
CA THR A 60 -4.51 -6.13 -14.05
C THR A 60 -5.26 -4.80 -13.91
N MET A 61 -4.87 -3.95 -12.95
CA MET A 61 -5.42 -2.60 -12.86
C MET A 61 -5.10 -1.79 -14.12
N GLN A 62 -3.84 -1.82 -14.56
CA GLN A 62 -3.39 -1.10 -15.74
C GLN A 62 -4.10 -1.58 -17.02
N GLU A 63 -4.29 -2.88 -17.20
CA GLU A 63 -5.05 -3.47 -18.31
C GLU A 63 -6.51 -3.00 -18.35
N ARG A 64 -7.09 -2.74 -17.18
CA ARG A 64 -8.43 -2.15 -17.04
C ARG A 64 -8.45 -0.63 -17.18
N GLY A 65 -7.31 -0.02 -17.55
CA GLY A 65 -7.16 1.43 -17.68
C GLY A 65 -7.14 2.17 -16.34
N LEU A 66 -6.88 1.46 -15.23
CA LEU A 66 -6.77 2.03 -13.90
C LEU A 66 -5.30 2.15 -13.50
N SER A 67 -4.89 3.29 -12.98
CA SER A 67 -3.60 3.48 -12.32
C SER A 67 -3.84 4.05 -10.92
N PRO A 68 -3.39 3.35 -9.85
CA PRO A 68 -3.58 3.84 -8.50
C PRO A 68 -2.79 5.13 -8.28
N ASP A 69 -3.43 6.12 -7.66
CA ASP A 69 -2.84 7.37 -7.17
C ASP A 69 -2.54 7.35 -5.66
N PHE A 70 -2.91 6.25 -4.99
CA PHE A 70 -2.58 5.97 -3.60
C PHE A 70 -2.37 4.46 -3.43
N VAL A 71 -1.30 4.08 -2.71
CA VAL A 71 -1.00 2.68 -2.39
C VAL A 71 -0.58 2.59 -0.93
N LEU A 72 -1.32 1.83 -0.13
CA LEU A 72 -0.93 1.43 1.22
C LEU A 72 -0.61 -0.07 1.22
N CYS A 73 0.61 -0.42 1.59
CA CYS A 73 1.12 -1.78 1.63
C CYS A 73 1.67 -2.05 3.04
N ILE A 74 1.13 -3.07 3.73
CA ILE A 74 1.50 -3.42 5.11
C ILE A 74 1.92 -4.88 5.16
N GLY A 75 3.03 -5.20 5.84
CA GLY A 75 3.51 -6.58 5.99
C GLY A 75 4.46 -6.77 7.18
N ASP A 76 4.47 -7.95 7.79
CA ASP A 76 5.13 -8.26 9.06
C ASP A 76 6.24 -9.32 8.94
N ASP A 77 6.37 -10.00 7.80
CA ASP A 77 7.28 -11.15 7.67
C ASP A 77 8.33 -10.97 6.55
N ARG A 78 9.11 -12.02 6.28
CA ARG A 78 10.15 -12.03 5.23
C ARG A 78 9.56 -12.01 3.83
N SER A 79 8.40 -12.64 3.62
CA SER A 79 7.76 -12.71 2.30
C SER A 79 7.18 -11.37 1.84
N ASP A 80 6.89 -10.47 2.79
CA ASP A 80 6.48 -9.09 2.48
C ASP A 80 7.60 -8.23 1.91
N GLU A 81 8.87 -8.61 2.10
CA GLU A 81 10.00 -7.88 1.53
C GLU A 81 9.99 -7.88 0.00
N ASP A 82 9.56 -8.99 -0.61
CA ASP A 82 9.40 -9.06 -2.07
C ASP A 82 8.24 -8.19 -2.55
N MET A 83 7.18 -8.06 -1.73
CA MET A 83 6.06 -7.16 -1.99
C MET A 83 6.49 -5.69 -1.94
N PHE A 84 7.24 -5.28 -0.92
CA PHE A 84 7.72 -3.90 -0.78
C PHE A 84 8.62 -3.49 -1.95
N GLU A 85 9.49 -4.40 -2.41
CA GLU A 85 10.38 -4.16 -3.55
C GLU A 85 9.59 -3.96 -4.86
N VAL A 86 8.59 -4.81 -5.11
CA VAL A 86 7.74 -4.70 -6.31
C VAL A 86 6.95 -3.39 -6.30
N ILE A 87 6.33 -3.03 -5.17
CA ILE A 87 5.56 -1.77 -5.07
C ILE A 87 6.47 -0.57 -5.30
N THR A 88 7.67 -0.57 -4.72
CA THR A 88 8.62 0.54 -4.86
C THR A 88 9.13 0.67 -6.29
N SER A 89 9.51 -0.44 -6.94
CA SER A 89 9.98 -0.42 -8.34
C SER A 89 8.88 -0.04 -9.34
N SER A 90 7.62 -0.34 -9.02
CA SER A 90 6.48 -0.01 -9.88
C SER A 90 6.21 1.49 -9.98
N LEU A 91 6.78 2.32 -9.09
CA LEU A 91 6.70 3.79 -9.17
C LEU A 91 7.35 4.37 -10.43
N GLU A 92 8.35 3.68 -10.98
CA GLU A 92 9.04 4.10 -12.22
C GLU A 92 8.30 3.62 -13.48
N GLY A 93 7.31 2.74 -13.31
CA GLY A 93 6.55 2.15 -14.39
C GLY A 93 5.19 2.83 -14.64
N PRO A 94 4.46 2.40 -15.70
CA PRO A 94 3.13 2.91 -16.00
C PRO A 94 2.02 2.37 -15.08
N SER A 95 2.34 1.39 -14.22
CA SER A 95 1.36 0.66 -13.41
C SER A 95 0.90 1.43 -12.17
N ILE A 96 1.60 2.51 -11.79
CA ILE A 96 1.22 3.43 -10.71
C ILE A 96 1.19 4.85 -11.29
N ALA A 97 0.27 5.71 -10.83
CA ALA A 97 0.20 7.07 -11.33
C ALA A 97 1.49 7.87 -10.98
N PRO A 98 2.01 8.76 -11.85
CA PRO A 98 3.27 9.48 -11.61
C PRO A 98 3.32 10.37 -10.36
N ARG A 99 2.16 10.69 -9.78
CA ARG A 99 2.01 11.49 -8.56
C ARG A 99 1.46 10.69 -7.38
N ALA A 100 1.49 9.36 -7.49
CA ALA A 100 0.90 8.51 -6.47
C ALA A 100 1.60 8.67 -5.13
N GLU A 101 0.82 8.64 -4.06
CA GLU A 101 1.35 8.54 -2.71
C GLU A 101 1.45 7.06 -2.31
N VAL A 102 2.67 6.59 -2.06
CA VAL A 102 2.95 5.19 -1.75
C VAL A 102 3.51 5.03 -0.35
N PHE A 103 2.84 4.18 0.44
CA PHE A 103 3.13 3.91 1.84
C PHE A 103 3.37 2.42 2.04
N ALA A 104 4.62 1.99 1.86
CA ALA A 104 5.06 0.64 2.23
C ALA A 104 5.50 0.64 3.70
N CYS A 105 4.86 -0.21 4.51
CA CYS A 105 4.97 -0.22 5.96
C CYS A 105 5.24 -1.62 6.47
N THR A 106 6.29 -1.79 7.26
CA THR A 106 6.51 -3.05 7.97
C THR A 106 5.92 -3.04 9.38
N VAL A 107 5.46 -4.18 9.88
CA VAL A 107 5.00 -4.30 11.28
C VAL A 107 6.17 -4.69 12.17
N GLY A 108 6.36 -3.93 13.25
CA GLY A 108 7.49 -4.00 14.16
C GLY A 108 8.73 -3.23 13.67
N LYS A 109 9.57 -2.81 14.62
CA LYS A 109 10.85 -2.15 14.33
C LYS A 109 11.90 -3.20 13.92
N LYS A 110 12.03 -3.44 12.62
CA LYS A 110 12.98 -4.39 12.04
C LYS A 110 13.61 -3.86 10.75
N PRO A 111 14.78 -4.39 10.32
CA PRO A 111 15.29 -4.14 8.97
C PRO A 111 14.26 -4.58 7.93
N SER A 112 13.92 -3.68 7.01
CA SER A 112 12.93 -3.94 5.95
C SER A 112 13.17 -3.01 4.76
N LYS A 113 12.78 -3.47 3.57
CA LYS A 113 12.68 -2.65 2.34
C LYS A 113 11.53 -1.64 2.42
N ALA A 114 10.58 -1.81 3.34
CA ALA A 114 9.53 -0.82 3.59
C ALA A 114 10.11 0.51 4.10
N LYS A 115 9.53 1.62 3.66
CA LYS A 115 9.96 2.96 4.07
C LYS A 115 9.52 3.30 5.49
N TYR A 116 8.34 2.82 5.89
CA TYR A 116 7.71 3.12 7.17
C TYR A 116 7.58 1.86 8.02
N TYR A 117 7.30 2.05 9.31
CA TYR A 117 6.89 0.96 10.19
C TYR A 117 5.65 1.34 11.01
N LEU A 118 4.96 0.32 11.51
CA LEU A 118 3.94 0.39 12.56
C LEU A 118 4.43 -0.49 13.71
N ASP A 119 4.27 -0.07 14.97
CA ASP A 119 4.86 -0.78 16.11
C ASP A 119 4.24 -2.18 16.31
N ASP A 120 2.92 -2.28 16.13
CA ASP A 120 2.18 -3.52 16.30
C ASP A 120 0.87 -3.53 15.49
N THR A 121 0.10 -4.60 15.65
CA THR A 121 -1.19 -4.75 14.98
C THR A 121 -2.27 -3.79 15.48
N VAL A 122 -2.15 -3.26 16.70
CA VAL A 122 -3.08 -2.25 17.24
C VAL A 122 -2.93 -0.94 16.45
N GLU A 123 -1.70 -0.57 16.08
CA GLU A 123 -1.45 0.60 15.24
C GLU A 123 -2.04 0.46 13.84
N ILE A 124 -2.05 -0.75 13.25
CA ILE A 124 -2.73 -1.02 11.97
C ILE A 124 -4.22 -0.73 12.10
N VAL A 125 -4.86 -1.20 13.18
CA VAL A 125 -6.29 -0.97 13.42
C VAL A 125 -6.57 0.53 13.54
N ARG A 126 -5.75 1.28 14.30
CA ARG A 126 -5.89 2.73 14.44
C ARG A 126 -5.73 3.46 13.10
N LEU A 127 -4.74 3.08 12.31
CA LEU A 127 -4.53 3.63 10.97
C LEU A 127 -5.76 3.42 10.09
N MET A 128 -6.26 2.18 10.02
CA MET A 128 -7.43 1.83 9.20
C MET A 128 -8.70 2.55 9.66
N GLN A 129 -8.90 2.69 10.98
CA GLN A 129 -9.98 3.48 11.55
C GLN A 129 -9.87 4.95 11.16
N GLY A 130 -8.66 5.53 11.21
CA GLY A 130 -8.40 6.89 10.74
C GLY A 130 -8.77 7.08 9.27
N LEU A 131 -8.30 6.19 8.39
CA LEU A 131 -8.61 6.22 6.97
C LEU A 131 -10.13 6.10 6.70
N ALA A 132 -10.81 5.20 7.42
CA ALA A 132 -12.25 5.04 7.30
C ALA A 132 -13.00 6.32 7.70
N SER A 133 -12.63 6.94 8.82
CA SER A 133 -13.26 8.17 9.32
C SER A 133 -13.13 9.35 8.35
N VAL A 134 -11.98 9.47 7.67
CA VAL A 134 -11.74 10.51 6.66
C VAL A 134 -12.50 10.21 5.36
N SER A 135 -12.64 8.93 4.99
CA SER A 135 -13.37 8.52 3.78
C SER A 135 -14.86 8.89 3.81
N GLU A 136 -15.44 9.02 5.01
CA GLU A 136 -16.85 9.40 5.22
C GLU A 136 -17.09 10.92 5.13
N GLN A 137 -16.02 11.74 5.19
CA GLN A 137 -16.13 13.19 5.06
C GLN A 137 -16.32 13.55 3.58
N THR A 138 -17.59 13.67 3.16
CA THR A 138 -17.94 14.27 1.87
C THR A 138 -17.48 15.73 1.87
N VAL A 139 -16.48 16.06 1.06
CA VAL A 139 -16.15 17.46 0.75
C VAL A 139 -17.38 18.05 0.04
N PRO A 140 -18.07 19.07 0.60
CA PRO A 140 -19.13 19.74 -0.13
C PRO A 140 -18.52 20.41 -1.37
N VAL A 141 -19.08 20.09 -2.53
CA VAL A 141 -18.68 20.61 -3.84
C VAL A 141 -19.13 22.07 -3.98
#